data_AF-A0A8I1NZ79-F1
#
_entry.id   AF-A0A8I1NZ79-F1
#
_cell.length_a   1.000
_cell.length_b   1.000
_cell.length_c   1.000
_cell.angle_alpha   90.00
_cell.angle_beta   90.00
_cell.angle_gamma   90.00
#
_symmetry.space_group_name_H-M   'P 1'
#
loop_
_entity.id
_entity.type
_entity.pdbx_description
1 polymer ?
#
loop_
_entity_poly.entity_id
_entity_poly.type
_entity_poly.pdbx_seq_one_letter_code
_entity_poly.pdbx_strand_id
1 'polypeptide(L)'
;MSSNNNDNGAGMAVAIVCALIGAAAIFLFAILAFVAFVLTILAIFAWNSPVTLGKWTLHPHEARAFVGRGILGAVLVPTFVLFVQVVFTIPVEWQYLNYMLLIGYVLGSIGIEIMMADQEGTSTPPATTYIPPAPQLPAPPKPSPQTSEAEPFRFASWDDEEERG
;
A
#
# COMPACT_ATOMS: atom_id res chain seq x y z
N MET A 1 58.66 -25.83 -17.90
CA MET A 1 57.24 -26.20 -18.03
C MET A 1 56.57 -25.82 -16.72
N SER A 2 55.77 -24.73 -16.71
CA SER A 2 55.12 -24.22 -15.51
C SER A 2 53.67 -23.85 -15.83
N SER A 3 52.80 -24.15 -14.87
CA SER A 3 51.42 -23.69 -14.72
C SER A 3 50.34 -24.34 -15.60
N ASN A 4 49.65 -25.34 -15.05
CA ASN A 4 48.30 -25.71 -15.50
C ASN A 4 47.38 -26.29 -14.40
N ASN A 5 47.70 -26.15 -13.11
CA ASN A 5 46.90 -26.73 -12.02
C ASN A 5 46.01 -25.73 -11.26
N ASN A 6 46.14 -24.43 -11.51
CA ASN A 6 45.37 -23.42 -10.76
C ASN A 6 43.97 -23.15 -11.35
N ASP A 7 43.77 -23.45 -12.64
CA ASP A 7 42.50 -23.19 -13.33
C ASP A 7 41.39 -24.16 -12.93
N ASN A 8 41.75 -25.40 -12.55
CA ASN A 8 40.79 -26.37 -12.03
C ASN A 8 40.25 -25.99 -10.65
N GLY A 9 41.08 -25.37 -9.79
CA GLY A 9 40.68 -24.93 -8.45
C GLY A 9 39.72 -23.74 -8.50
N ALA A 10 40.01 -22.76 -9.36
CA ALA A 10 39.16 -21.59 -9.54
C ALA A 10 37.81 -21.95 -10.17
N GLY A 11 37.81 -22.78 -11.22
CA GLY A 11 36.57 -23.25 -11.85
C GLY A 11 35.67 -24.05 -10.91
N MET A 12 36.27 -24.92 -10.09
CA MET A 12 35.52 -25.69 -9.08
C MET A 12 34.98 -24.81 -7.96
N ALA A 13 35.75 -23.82 -7.50
CA ALA A 13 35.28 -22.87 -6.49
C ALA A 13 34.08 -22.05 -6.99
N VAL A 14 34.13 -21.55 -8.23
CA VAL A 14 33.00 -20.82 -8.85
C VAL A 14 31.77 -21.73 -8.96
N ALA A 15 31.95 -22.97 -9.42
CA ALA A 15 30.84 -23.93 -9.52
C ALA A 15 30.18 -24.21 -8.16
N ILE A 16 30.97 -24.39 -7.10
CA ILE A 16 30.44 -24.59 -5.73
C ILE A 16 29.67 -23.35 -5.27
N VAL A 17 30.19 -22.14 -5.49
CA VAL A 17 29.51 -20.90 -5.11
C VAL A 17 28.18 -20.75 -5.86
N CYS A 18 28.16 -20.96 -7.17
CA CYS A 18 26.94 -20.92 -7.98
C CYS A 18 25.93 -21.97 -7.53
N ALA A 19 26.37 -23.19 -7.22
CA ALA A 19 25.51 -24.25 -6.72
C ALA A 19 24.89 -23.91 -5.36
N LEU A 20 25.67 -23.35 -4.44
CA LEU A 20 25.17 -22.91 -3.12
C LEU A 20 24.17 -21.77 -3.24
N ILE A 21 24.45 -20.77 -4.08
CA ILE A 21 23.51 -19.66 -4.34
C ILE A 21 22.23 -20.20 -4.99
N GLY A 22 22.34 -21.09 -5.97
CA GLY A 22 21.19 -21.72 -6.62
C GLY A 22 20.33 -22.52 -5.62
N ALA A 23 20.97 -23.33 -4.78
CA ALA A 23 20.28 -24.10 -3.74
C ALA A 23 19.59 -23.19 -2.72
N ALA A 24 20.24 -22.12 -2.26
CA ALA A 24 19.66 -21.13 -1.37
C ALA A 24 18.46 -20.41 -2.02
N ALA A 25 18.56 -20.04 -3.29
CA ALA A 25 17.48 -19.41 -4.04
C ALA A 25 16.26 -20.33 -4.19
N ILE A 26 16.49 -21.61 -4.52
CA ILE A 26 15.41 -22.62 -4.61
C ILE A 26 14.76 -22.82 -3.25
N PHE A 27 15.55 -22.90 -2.17
CA PHE A 27 15.03 -23.06 -0.82
C PHE A 27 14.19 -21.85 -0.38
N LEU A 28 14.69 -20.64 -0.62
CA LEU A 28 13.94 -19.41 -0.34
C LEU A 28 12.65 -19.35 -1.16
N PHE A 29 12.72 -19.67 -2.45
CA PHE A 29 11.55 -19.73 -3.32
C PHE A 29 10.52 -20.75 -2.82
N ALA A 30 10.94 -21.92 -2.34
CA ALA A 30 10.04 -22.93 -1.78
C ALA A 30 9.29 -22.40 -0.54
N ILE A 31 9.96 -21.64 0.34
CA ILE A 31 9.33 -20.99 1.48
C ILE A 31 8.30 -19.96 1.00
N LEU A 32 8.67 -19.09 0.06
CA LEU A 32 7.76 -18.09 -0.50
C LEU A 32 6.55 -18.74 -1.18
N ALA A 33 6.76 -19.82 -1.94
CA ALA A 33 5.68 -20.57 -2.57
C ALA A 33 4.73 -21.18 -1.54
N PHE A 34 5.26 -21.71 -0.44
CA PHE A 34 4.46 -22.23 0.66
C PHE A 34 3.64 -21.13 1.35
N VAL A 35 4.26 -19.99 1.63
CA VAL A 35 3.55 -18.82 2.19
C VAL A 35 2.46 -18.33 1.24
N ALA A 36 2.77 -18.23 -0.06
CA ALA A 36 1.80 -17.81 -1.08
C ALA A 36 0.62 -18.77 -1.12
N PHE A 37 0.87 -20.07 -1.02
CA PHE A 37 -0.16 -21.10 -0.97
C PHE A 37 -1.06 -20.95 0.26
N VAL A 38 -0.48 -20.79 1.45
CA VAL A 38 -1.25 -20.59 2.69
C VAL A 38 -2.08 -19.30 2.62
N LEU A 39 -1.49 -18.20 2.17
CA LEU A 39 -2.20 -16.92 2.01
C LEU A 39 -3.30 -17.00 0.95
N THR A 40 -3.09 -17.77 -0.12
CA THR A 40 -4.13 -18.01 -1.14
C THR A 40 -5.32 -18.74 -0.55
N ILE A 41 -5.09 -19.76 0.29
CA ILE A 41 -6.16 -20.47 1.00
C ILE A 41 -6.92 -19.50 1.91
N LEU A 42 -6.20 -18.69 2.71
CA LEU A 42 -6.82 -17.68 3.57
C LEU A 42 -7.62 -16.64 2.76
N ALA A 43 -7.11 -16.23 1.59
CA ALA A 43 -7.79 -15.30 0.70
C ALA A 43 -9.10 -15.90 0.14
N ILE A 44 -9.14 -17.20 -0.15
CA ILE A 44 -10.37 -17.89 -0.57
C ILE A 44 -11.40 -17.88 0.57
N PHE A 45 -11.00 -18.09 1.82
CA PHE A 45 -11.91 -17.98 2.97
C PHE A 45 -12.38 -16.54 3.22
N ALA A 46 -11.48 -15.56 3.02
CA ALA A 46 -11.78 -14.15 3.18
C ALA A 46 -12.47 -13.52 1.95
N TRP A 47 -12.87 -14.31 0.96
CA TRP A 47 -13.30 -13.80 -0.35
C TRP A 47 -14.53 -12.90 -0.31
N ASN A 48 -15.47 -13.19 0.60
CA ASN A 48 -16.72 -12.44 0.76
C ASN A 48 -16.89 -11.81 2.15
N SER A 49 -16.09 -12.23 3.13
CA SER A 49 -16.18 -11.76 4.51
C SER A 49 -14.78 -11.53 5.07
N PRO A 50 -14.56 -10.45 5.84
CA PRO A 50 -13.26 -10.19 6.45
C PRO A 50 -12.91 -11.31 7.43
N VAL A 51 -11.65 -11.75 7.41
CA VAL A 51 -11.12 -12.77 8.32
C VAL A 51 -10.13 -12.12 9.26
N THR A 52 -10.42 -12.20 10.56
CA THR A 52 -9.54 -11.67 11.61
C THR A 52 -8.65 -12.79 12.16
N LEU A 53 -7.34 -12.66 12.01
CA LEU A 53 -6.32 -13.53 12.60
C LEU A 53 -5.59 -12.74 13.71
N GLY A 54 -6.13 -12.83 14.93
CA GLY A 54 -5.60 -12.11 16.08
C GLY A 54 -5.74 -10.59 15.91
N LYS A 55 -4.61 -9.89 15.72
CA LYS A 55 -4.57 -8.44 15.49
C LYS A 55 -4.66 -8.02 14.02
N TRP A 56 -4.52 -8.99 13.10
CA TRP A 56 -4.52 -8.74 11.67
C TRP A 56 -5.89 -9.03 11.10
N THR A 57 -6.43 -8.11 10.30
CA THR A 57 -7.72 -8.30 9.62
C THR A 57 -7.45 -8.31 8.13
N LEU A 58 -7.73 -9.44 7.47
CA LEU A 58 -7.64 -9.55 6.02
C LEU A 58 -8.97 -9.12 5.42
N HIS A 59 -8.97 -8.02 4.67
CA HIS A 59 -10.18 -7.54 4.02
C HIS A 59 -10.43 -8.28 2.69
N PRO A 60 -11.70 -8.47 2.28
CA PRO A 60 -12.03 -9.18 1.04
C PRO A 60 -11.41 -8.56 -0.22
N HIS A 61 -11.23 -7.24 -0.25
CA HIS A 61 -10.64 -6.56 -1.40
C HIS A 61 -9.13 -6.82 -1.50
N GLU A 62 -8.41 -6.90 -0.38
CA GLU A 62 -6.99 -7.27 -0.30
C GLU A 62 -6.81 -8.73 -0.73
N ALA A 63 -7.66 -9.63 -0.23
CA ALA A 63 -7.65 -11.04 -0.62
C ALA A 63 -7.81 -11.24 -2.13
N ARG A 64 -8.76 -10.52 -2.76
CA ARG A 64 -8.98 -10.55 -4.21
C ARG A 64 -7.82 -9.93 -4.98
N ALA A 65 -7.26 -8.82 -4.48
CA ALA A 65 -6.11 -8.18 -5.11
C ALA A 65 -4.87 -9.09 -5.07
N PHE A 66 -4.61 -9.76 -3.95
CA PHE A 66 -3.51 -10.71 -3.79
C PHE A 66 -3.61 -11.86 -4.81
N VAL A 67 -4.76 -12.52 -4.88
CA VAL A 67 -5.00 -13.61 -5.85
C VAL A 67 -4.97 -13.09 -7.28
N GLY A 68 -5.55 -11.92 -7.54
CA GLY A 68 -5.56 -11.30 -8.87
C GLY A 68 -4.15 -10.98 -9.39
N ARG A 69 -3.30 -10.40 -8.55
CA ARG A 69 -1.88 -10.13 -8.87
C ARG A 69 -1.10 -11.43 -9.08
N GLY A 70 -1.36 -12.46 -8.27
CA GLY A 70 -0.81 -13.79 -8.47
C GLY A 70 -1.18 -14.38 -9.84
N ILE A 71 -2.47 -14.38 -10.20
CA ILE A 71 -2.94 -14.85 -11.50
C ILE A 71 -2.32 -14.04 -12.65
N LEU A 72 -2.27 -12.72 -12.51
CA LEU A 72 -1.64 -11.85 -13.50
C LEU A 72 -0.17 -12.22 -13.70
N GLY A 73 0.59 -12.40 -12.62
CA GLY A 73 1.98 -12.84 -12.68
C GLY A 73 2.14 -14.22 -13.32
N ALA A 74 1.24 -15.17 -12.98
CA ALA A 74 1.23 -16.51 -13.55
C ALA A 74 1.04 -16.50 -15.08
N VAL A 75 0.25 -15.56 -15.62
CA VAL A 75 0.08 -15.40 -17.08
C VAL A 75 1.22 -14.61 -17.70
N LEU A 76 1.70 -13.58 -17.02
CA LEU A 76 2.71 -12.65 -17.55
C LEU A 76 4.07 -13.32 -17.75
N VAL A 77 4.50 -14.21 -16.84
CA VAL A 77 5.76 -14.94 -16.97
C VAL A 77 5.83 -15.83 -18.22
N PRO A 78 4.92 -16.78 -18.48
CA PRO A 78 4.97 -17.59 -19.69
C PRO A 78 4.76 -16.76 -20.97
N THR A 79 3.98 -15.68 -20.91
CA THR A 79 3.84 -14.74 -22.04
C THR A 79 5.17 -14.05 -22.36
N PHE A 80 5.90 -13.62 -21.33
CA PHE A 80 7.23 -13.03 -21.48
C PHE A 80 8.24 -14.06 -22.01
N VAL A 81 8.21 -15.30 -21.52
CA VAL A 81 9.07 -16.38 -22.04
C VAL A 81 8.76 -16.67 -23.51
N LEU A 82 7.50 -16.69 -23.92
CA LEU A 82 7.10 -16.83 -25.32
C LEU A 82 7.63 -15.68 -26.17
N PHE A 83 7.54 -14.44 -25.67
CA PHE A 83 8.12 -13.27 -26.33
C PHE A 83 9.64 -13.43 -26.53
N VAL A 84 10.37 -13.84 -25.49
CA VAL A 84 11.82 -14.12 -25.57
C VAL A 84 12.12 -15.24 -26.56
N GLN A 85 11.33 -16.32 -26.58
CA GLN A 85 11.48 -17.41 -27.54
C GLN A 85 11.37 -16.91 -28.98
N VAL A 86 10.38 -16.06 -29.27
CA VAL A 86 10.16 -15.53 -30.63
C VAL A 86 11.27 -14.55 -31.03
N VAL A 87 11.70 -13.67 -30.12
CA VAL A 87 12.69 -12.62 -30.41
C VAL A 87 14.12 -13.18 -30.53
N PHE A 88 14.49 -14.10 -29.63
CA PHE A 88 15.86 -14.62 -29.56
C PHE A 88 16.01 -16.01 -30.16
N THR A 89 14.92 -16.64 -30.64
CA THR A 89 14.93 -18.00 -31.21
C THR A 89 15.52 -19.04 -30.25
N ILE A 90 15.40 -18.83 -28.94
CA ILE A 90 15.90 -19.73 -27.90
C ILE A 90 14.92 -20.90 -27.78
N PRO A 91 15.39 -22.17 -27.81
CA PRO A 91 14.51 -23.31 -27.56
C PRO A 91 14.03 -23.28 -26.11
N VAL A 92 12.71 -23.14 -25.93
CA VAL A 92 12.06 -23.20 -24.61
C VAL A 92 11.39 -24.55 -24.44
N GLU A 93 11.69 -25.20 -23.33
CA GLU A 93 11.06 -26.45 -22.95
C GLU A 93 9.73 -26.22 -22.22
N TRP A 94 8.64 -26.34 -22.96
CA TRP A 94 7.28 -26.16 -22.44
C TRP A 94 6.85 -27.19 -21.40
N GLN A 95 7.62 -28.27 -21.19
CA GLN A 95 7.39 -29.21 -20.10
C GLN A 95 7.46 -28.54 -18.72
N TYR A 96 8.19 -27.43 -18.60
CA TYR A 96 8.31 -26.68 -17.35
C TYR A 96 7.24 -25.60 -17.18
N LEU A 97 6.19 -25.58 -18.01
CA LEU A 97 5.12 -24.58 -17.96
C LEU A 97 4.51 -24.46 -16.55
N ASN A 98 4.28 -25.59 -15.86
CA ASN A 98 3.73 -25.57 -14.51
C ASN A 98 4.64 -24.83 -13.51
N TYR A 99 5.96 -24.97 -13.65
CA TYR A 99 6.91 -24.22 -12.83
C TYR A 99 6.91 -22.74 -13.19
N MET A 100 6.80 -22.40 -14.47
CA MET A 100 6.70 -20.99 -14.91
C MET A 100 5.45 -20.31 -14.35
N LEU A 101 4.30 -21.01 -14.39
CA LEU A 101 3.05 -20.54 -13.80
C LEU A 101 3.19 -20.33 -12.28
N LEU A 102 3.80 -21.30 -11.58
CA LEU A 102 4.03 -21.20 -10.14
C LEU A 102 4.96 -20.04 -9.79
N ILE A 103 6.08 -19.89 -10.50
CA ILE A 103 7.03 -18.79 -10.32
C ILE A 103 6.34 -17.45 -10.54
N GLY A 104 5.60 -17.33 -11.64
CA GLY A 104 4.82 -16.12 -11.94
C GLY A 104 3.79 -15.81 -10.86
N TYR A 105 3.10 -16.83 -10.34
CA TYR A 105 2.15 -16.65 -9.26
C TYR A 105 2.80 -16.13 -7.99
N VAL A 106 3.90 -16.74 -7.56
CA VAL A 106 4.62 -16.35 -6.33
C VAL A 106 5.21 -14.94 -6.45
N LEU A 107 5.81 -14.61 -7.59
CA LEU A 107 6.34 -13.27 -7.86
C LEU A 107 5.23 -12.22 -7.94
N GLY A 108 4.13 -12.52 -8.62
CA GLY A 108 3.00 -11.60 -8.76
C GLY A 108 2.26 -11.37 -7.44
N SER A 109 2.09 -12.39 -6.62
CA SER A 109 1.39 -12.28 -5.34
C SER A 109 2.29 -11.66 -4.27
N ILE A 110 3.35 -12.34 -3.84
CA ILE A 110 4.22 -11.90 -2.75
C ILE A 110 5.18 -10.81 -3.19
N GLY A 111 5.79 -10.94 -4.37
CA GLY A 111 6.78 -9.99 -4.84
C GLY A 111 6.21 -8.57 -4.96
N ILE A 112 5.02 -8.44 -5.54
CA ILE A 112 4.32 -7.15 -5.63
C ILE A 112 3.90 -6.67 -4.24
N GLU A 113 3.42 -7.55 -3.37
CA GLU A 113 3.03 -7.17 -1.99
C GLU A 113 4.20 -6.55 -1.22
N ILE A 114 5.40 -7.15 -1.31
CA ILE A 114 6.62 -6.61 -0.68
C ILE A 114 6.95 -5.23 -1.26
N MET A 115 6.87 -5.06 -2.59
CA MET A 115 7.14 -3.76 -3.22
C MET A 115 6.11 -2.68 -2.83
N MET A 116 4.85 -3.06 -2.62
CA MET A 116 3.79 -2.13 -2.22
C MET A 116 3.88 -1.79 -0.73
N ALA A 117 4.25 -2.74 0.13
CA ALA A 117 4.48 -2.49 1.55
C ALA A 117 5.57 -1.43 1.78
N ASP A 118 6.65 -1.43 0.98
CA ASP A 118 7.70 -0.41 1.03
C ASP A 118 7.19 0.99 0.61
N GLN A 119 6.25 1.06 -0.34
CA GLN A 119 5.65 2.32 -0.79
C GLN A 119 4.68 2.89 0.24
N GLU A 120 3.88 2.06 0.89
CA GLU A 120 2.90 2.49 1.89
C GLU A 120 3.58 3.01 3.18
N GLY A 121 4.71 2.43 3.57
CA GLY A 121 5.52 2.93 4.68
C GLY A 121 6.09 4.35 4.45
N THR A 122 6.23 4.76 3.18
CA THR A 122 6.76 6.07 2.79
C THR A 122 5.66 7.09 2.47
N SER A 123 4.43 6.62 2.24
CA SER A 123 3.33 7.41 1.69
C SER A 123 2.22 7.67 2.71
N THR A 124 2.54 7.77 4.00
CA THR A 124 1.65 8.49 4.92
C THR A 124 1.78 9.97 4.58
N PRO A 125 0.80 10.63 3.93
CA PRO A 125 0.80 12.09 3.93
C PRO A 125 0.85 12.52 5.40
N PRO A 126 1.69 13.51 5.78
CA PRO A 126 1.67 14.03 7.14
C PRO A 126 0.22 14.33 7.45
N ALA A 127 -0.30 13.78 8.55
CA ALA A 127 -1.68 13.97 8.96
C ALA A 127 -2.02 15.44 8.78
N THR A 128 -2.76 15.77 7.70
CA THR A 128 -3.30 17.10 7.51
C THR A 128 -4.16 17.26 8.73
N THR A 129 -3.67 18.06 9.67
CA THR A 129 -4.40 18.43 10.86
C THR A 129 -5.64 19.09 10.32
N TYR A 130 -6.75 18.34 10.30
CA TYR A 130 -8.04 18.86 9.94
C TYR A 130 -8.37 19.83 11.06
N ILE A 131 -7.98 21.09 10.88
CA ILE A 131 -8.47 22.17 11.72
C ILE A 131 -9.95 22.25 11.36
N PRO A 132 -10.87 21.84 12.23
CA PRO A 132 -12.28 21.99 11.93
C PRO A 132 -12.53 23.48 11.61
N PRO A 133 -13.30 23.80 10.57
CA PRO A 133 -13.61 25.19 10.24
C PRO A 133 -14.13 25.85 11.51
N ALA A 134 -13.48 26.95 11.92
CA ALA A 134 -13.86 27.68 13.12
C ALA A 134 -15.37 27.93 13.07
N PRO A 135 -16.13 27.67 14.16
CA PRO A 135 -17.55 27.96 14.20
C PRO A 135 -17.76 29.41 13.79
N GLN A 136 -18.35 29.62 12.61
CA GLN A 136 -18.73 30.96 12.19
C GLN A 136 -19.86 31.39 13.11
N LEU A 137 -19.53 32.22 14.10
CA LEU A 137 -20.53 32.91 14.89
C LEU A 137 -21.42 33.71 13.92
N PRO A 138 -22.76 33.68 14.08
CA PRO A 138 -23.66 34.47 13.27
C PRO A 138 -23.20 35.94 13.26
N ALA A 139 -23.12 36.54 12.08
CA ALA A 139 -22.75 37.94 11.97
C ALA A 139 -23.67 38.78 12.88
N PRO A 140 -23.13 39.75 13.66
CA PRO A 140 -23.95 40.60 14.50
C PRO A 140 -24.99 41.30 13.63
N PRO A 141 -26.24 41.41 14.11
CA PRO A 141 -27.32 42.01 13.32
C PRO A 141 -26.92 43.41 12.89
N LYS A 142 -27.11 43.71 11.60
CA LYS A 142 -26.92 45.05 11.03
C LYS A 142 -27.67 46.07 11.91
N PRO A 143 -27.04 47.19 12.30
CA PRO A 143 -27.75 48.23 13.02
C PRO A 143 -28.89 48.74 12.14
N SER A 144 -30.11 48.62 12.67
CA SER A 144 -31.30 49.21 12.09
C SER A 144 -31.09 50.74 12.00
N PRO A 145 -31.55 51.42 10.93
CA PRO A 145 -31.42 52.86 10.83
C PRO A 145 -32.08 53.54 12.03
N GLN A 146 -31.32 54.44 12.66
CA GLN A 146 -31.66 55.22 13.83
C GLN A 146 -33.03 55.89 13.69
N THR A 147 -33.89 55.72 14.68
CA THR A 147 -34.96 56.66 14.99
C THR A 147 -35.22 56.67 16.49
N SER A 148 -34.40 57.46 17.19
CA SER A 148 -34.83 58.46 18.16
C SER A 148 -33.56 59.04 18.80
N GLU A 149 -33.35 60.35 18.65
CA GLU A 149 -32.50 61.10 19.59
C GLU A 149 -33.14 60.92 20.97
N ALA A 150 -32.59 60.02 21.78
CA ALA A 150 -32.86 60.03 23.21
C ALA A 150 -32.15 61.28 23.75
N GLU A 151 -32.92 62.26 24.22
CA GLU A 151 -32.38 63.47 24.85
C GLU A 151 -31.32 63.09 25.89
N PRO A 152 -30.18 63.80 25.91
CA PRO A 152 -29.14 63.54 26.90
C PRO A 152 -29.71 63.76 28.29
N PHE A 153 -29.52 62.77 29.16
CA PHE A 153 -30.12 62.79 30.49
C PHE A 153 -29.70 64.06 31.25
N ARG A 154 -30.69 64.77 31.81
CA ARG A 154 -30.46 65.89 32.71
C ARG A 154 -30.85 65.47 34.12
N PHE A 155 -29.99 65.77 35.08
CA PHE A 155 -30.30 65.56 36.49
C PHE A 155 -31.35 66.56 36.96
N ALA A 156 -32.29 66.10 37.79
CA ALA A 156 -33.33 66.93 38.39
C ALA A 156 -32.70 68.13 39.11
N SER A 157 -33.16 69.34 38.78
CA SER A 157 -32.79 70.56 39.50
C SER A 157 -33.71 70.72 40.71
N TRP A 158 -33.21 71.33 41.78
CA TRP A 158 -34.01 71.65 42.98
C TRP A 158 -35.20 72.60 42.70
N ASP A 159 -35.27 73.18 41.50
CA ASP A 159 -36.37 74.02 41.03
C ASP A 159 -37.56 73.22 40.43
N ASP A 160 -37.44 71.89 40.26
CA ASP A 160 -38.49 71.08 39.64
C ASP A 160 -39.67 70.74 40.58
N GLU A 161 -39.62 71.15 41.86
CA GLU A 161 -40.73 70.97 42.82
C GLU A 161 -41.76 72.12 42.83
N GLU A 162 -41.52 73.25 42.14
CA GLU A 162 -42.49 74.37 42.10
C GLU A 162 -43.51 74.26 40.94
N GLU A 163 -43.33 73.35 39.98
CA GLU A 163 -44.24 73.16 38.83
C GLU A 163 -45.39 72.15 39.06
N ARG A 164 -45.64 71.74 40.31
CA ARG A 164 -46.80 70.89 40.68
C ARG A 164 -47.74 71.51 41.73
N GLY A 165 -47.76 72.84 41.83
CA GLY A 165 -48.76 73.62 42.57
C GLY A 165 -49.93 74.06 41.71
#